data_AF-A0A2D4KL71-F1
#
_entry.id   AF-A0A2D4KL71-F1
#
_cell.length_a   1.000
_cell.length_b   1.000
_cell.length_c   1.000
_cell.angle_alpha   90.00
_cell.angle_beta   90.00
_cell.angle_gamma   90.00
#
_symmetry.space_group_name_H-M   'P 1'
#
loop_
_entity.id
_entity.type
_entity.pdbx_description
1 polymer ?
#
loop_
_entity_poly.entity_id
_entity_poly.type
_entity_poly.pdbx_seq_one_letter_code
_entity_poly.pdbx_strand_id
1 'polypeptide(L)'
;NITQTQATEHNDTRVLGFKRADFNKLRENLGKIPWMKILKGKTTQESWETLKSIIIEAQTSTIPLRKKNKKSKKKPAWLHKDLSGKLKEKKDKYKKWKEGHTTKTEYQQIAR
;
A
#
# COMPACT_ATOMS: atom_id res chain seq x y z
N ASN A 1 7.26 -11.89 -34.03
CA ASN A 1 8.01 -11.89 -32.75
C ASN A 1 7.79 -10.58 -32.02
N ILE A 2 6.77 -10.49 -31.16
CA ILE A 2 6.67 -9.37 -30.21
C ILE A 2 6.34 -9.98 -28.86
N THR A 3 7.37 -10.19 -28.07
CA THR A 3 7.27 -10.63 -26.68
C THR A 3 6.67 -9.49 -25.87
N GLN A 4 5.39 -9.60 -25.50
CA GLN A 4 4.81 -8.73 -24.48
C GLN A 4 5.33 -9.21 -23.12
N THR A 5 6.39 -8.58 -22.63
CA THR A 5 6.82 -8.72 -21.24
C THR A 5 5.79 -7.99 -20.37
N GLN A 6 4.83 -8.73 -19.83
CA GLN A 6 3.94 -8.22 -18.79
C GLN A 6 4.78 -7.97 -17.54
N ALA A 7 5.22 -6.73 -17.34
CA ALA A 7 5.82 -6.31 -16.08
C ALA A 7 4.78 -6.55 -14.98
N THR A 8 5.10 -7.46 -14.06
CA THR A 8 4.29 -7.69 -12.87
C THR A 8 4.44 -6.45 -11.99
N GLU A 9 3.46 -5.54 -12.05
CA GLU A 9 3.42 -4.35 -11.18
C GLU A 9 3.28 -4.78 -9.72
N HIS A 10 4.41 -5.04 -9.07
CA HIS A 10 4.46 -5.07 -7.62
C HIS A 10 4.21 -3.64 -7.14
N ASN A 11 3.01 -3.42 -6.58
CA ASN A 11 2.68 -2.20 -5.85
C ASN A 11 3.62 -2.07 -4.62
N ASP A 12 4.83 -1.55 -4.84
CA ASP A 12 5.82 -1.15 -3.82
C ASP A 12 5.52 0.28 -3.37
N THR A 13 4.27 0.53 -2.94
CA THR A 13 3.96 1.82 -2.30
C THR A 13 4.87 1.98 -1.08
N ARG A 14 5.69 3.03 -1.06
CA ARG A 14 6.46 3.43 0.12
C ARG A 14 5.70 4.52 0.88
N VAL A 15 5.76 4.45 2.20
CA VAL A 15 5.07 5.38 3.10
C VAL A 15 6.04 5.80 4.20
N LEU A 16 5.91 7.03 4.69
CA LEU A 16 6.69 7.54 5.81
C LEU A 16 6.53 6.66 7.06
N GLY A 17 7.67 6.25 7.63
CA GLY A 17 7.75 5.35 8.77
C GLY A 17 7.78 6.06 10.11
N PHE A 18 6.73 6.79 10.49
CA PHE A 18 6.67 7.62 11.72
C PHE A 18 7.06 6.90 13.01
N LYS A 19 6.87 5.57 13.11
CA LYS A 19 7.27 4.79 14.29
C LYS A 19 8.79 4.79 14.53
N ARG A 20 9.60 4.93 13.48
CA ARG A 20 11.08 4.92 13.53
C ARG A 20 11.67 6.29 13.20
N ALA A 21 10.83 7.33 13.16
CA ALA A 21 11.28 8.69 12.87
C ALA A 21 12.02 9.27 14.07
N ASP A 22 13.07 10.03 13.79
CA ASP A 22 13.74 10.85 14.81
C ASP A 22 13.08 12.24 14.86
N PHE A 23 12.10 12.37 15.73
CA PHE A 23 11.36 13.63 15.91
C PHE A 23 12.21 14.71 16.59
N ASN A 24 13.20 14.33 17.40
CA ASN A 24 14.10 15.30 18.03
C ASN A 24 14.96 15.97 16.96
N LYS A 25 15.53 15.17 16.05
CA LYS A 25 16.29 15.69 14.91
C LYS A 25 15.43 16.52 13.95
N LEU A 26 14.19 16.10 13.69
CA LEU A 26 13.24 16.91 12.91
C LEU A 26 12.99 18.27 13.57
N ARG A 27 12.76 18.28 14.89
CA ARG A 27 12.53 19.51 15.65
C ARG A 27 13.77 20.41 15.66
N GLU A 28 14.96 19.85 15.84
CA GLU A 28 16.22 20.61 15.78
C GLU A 28 16.44 21.23 14.40
N ASN A 29 16.20 20.46 13.34
CA ASN A 29 16.32 20.94 11.97
C ASN A 29 15.38 22.11 11.71
N LEU A 30 14.11 22.02 12.14
CA LEU A 30 13.13 23.08 11.99
C LEU A 30 13.40 24.28 12.92
N GLY A 31 13.97 24.04 14.11
CA GLY A 31 14.29 25.08 15.08
C GLY A 31 15.47 25.97 14.67
N LYS A 32 16.40 25.46 13.87
CA LYS A 32 17.55 26.22 13.33
C LYS A 32 17.16 27.19 12.21
N ILE A 33 15.95 27.08 11.69
CA ILE A 33 15.51 27.84 10.52
C ILE A 33 15.07 29.25 10.98
N PRO A 34 15.63 30.33 10.39
CA PRO A 34 15.25 31.69 10.73
C PRO A 34 13.90 32.05 10.08
N TRP A 35 12.81 31.49 10.60
CA TRP A 35 11.44 31.62 10.07
C TRP A 35 11.03 33.07 9.83
N MET A 36 11.34 33.95 10.78
CA MET A 36 11.02 35.39 10.67
C MET A 36 11.68 36.03 9.45
N LYS A 37 12.88 35.59 9.05
CA LYS A 37 13.56 36.11 7.86
C LYS A 37 12.98 35.54 6.57
N ILE A 38 12.63 34.26 6.57
CA ILE A 38 12.15 33.52 5.39
C ILE A 38 10.72 33.93 5.02
N LEU A 39 9.89 34.26 6.01
CA LEU A 39 8.50 34.61 5.83
C LEU A 39 8.28 36.13 5.69
N LYS A 40 9.28 36.96 5.99
CA LYS A 40 9.18 38.41 5.88
C LYS A 40 8.95 38.84 4.42
N GLY A 41 7.93 39.66 4.21
CA GLY A 41 7.60 40.23 2.90
C GLY A 41 6.91 39.27 1.94
N LYS A 42 6.59 38.03 2.38
CA LYS A 42 5.79 37.09 1.60
C LYS A 42 4.32 37.27 1.87
N THR A 43 3.50 37.02 0.85
CA THR A 43 2.05 36.90 1.03
C THR A 43 1.71 35.65 1.86
N THR A 44 0.48 35.57 2.36
CA THR A 44 -0.01 34.41 3.12
C THR A 44 0.11 33.10 2.33
N GLN A 45 -0.10 33.13 1.02
CA GLN A 45 0.01 31.95 0.17
C GLN A 45 1.46 31.53 -0.04
N GLU A 46 2.34 32.46 -0.38
CA GLU A 46 3.77 32.18 -0.61
C GLU A 46 4.47 31.72 0.68
N SER A 47 4.10 32.31 1.81
CA SER A 47 4.59 31.89 3.13
C SER A 47 4.14 30.46 3.45
N TRP A 48 2.88 30.11 3.16
CA TRP A 48 2.37 28.75 3.35
C TRP A 48 3.05 27.72 2.44
N GLU A 49 3.28 28.06 1.17
CA GLU A 49 4.00 27.20 0.22
C GLU A 49 5.45 26.97 0.62
N THR A 50 6.14 28.04 1.04
CA THR A 50 7.50 27.95 1.57
C THR A 50 7.57 27.08 2.82
N LEU A 51 6.60 27.23 3.72
CA LEU A 51 6.55 26.43 4.94
C LEU A 51 6.36 24.94 4.62
N LYS A 52 5.45 24.61 3.69
CA LYS A 52 5.23 23.24 3.24
C LYS A 52 6.49 22.63 2.64
N SER A 53 7.20 23.34 1.76
CA SER A 53 8.39 22.81 1.09
C SER A 53 9.50 22.48 2.11
N ILE A 54 9.77 23.39 3.04
CA ILE A 54 10.79 23.21 4.09
C ILE A 54 10.43 22.03 5.00
N ILE A 55 9.16 21.92 5.41
CA ILE A 55 8.72 20.81 6.27
C ILE A 55 8.86 19.48 5.54
N ILE A 56 8.48 19.41 4.27
CA ILE A 56 8.61 18.19 3.46
C ILE A 56 10.09 17.79 3.34
N GLU A 57 10.99 18.74 3.08
CA GLU A 57 12.43 18.50 3.01
C GLU A 57 13.00 18.00 4.34
N ALA A 58 12.60 18.62 5.46
CA ALA A 58 13.03 18.17 6.78
C ALA A 58 12.48 16.76 7.10
N GLN A 59 11.25 16.46 6.67
CA GLN A 59 10.62 15.14 6.83
C GLN A 59 11.32 14.06 6.00
N THR A 60 11.66 14.32 4.74
CA THR A 60 12.36 13.33 3.89
C THR A 60 13.76 13.01 4.40
N SER A 61 14.42 13.97 5.05
CA SER A 61 15.74 13.78 5.68
C SER A 61 15.69 12.96 6.99
N THR A 62 14.62 13.10 7.77
CA THR A 62 14.55 12.54 9.15
C THR A 62 13.66 11.32 9.30
N ILE A 63 12.69 11.14 8.40
CA ILE A 63 11.71 10.06 8.48
C ILE A 63 12.05 9.01 7.42
N PRO A 64 12.43 7.79 7.82
CA PRO A 64 12.72 6.74 6.85
C PRO A 64 11.46 6.34 6.09
N LEU A 65 11.60 6.10 4.79
CA LEU A 65 10.58 5.47 3.99
C LEU A 65 10.52 3.98 4.33
N ARG A 66 9.32 3.49 4.65
CA ARG A 66 9.06 2.06 4.83
C ARG A 66 8.16 1.54 3.72
N LYS A 67 8.32 0.26 3.40
CA LYS A 67 7.35 -0.43 2.56
C LYS A 67 5.97 -0.38 3.21
N LYS A 68 4.94 -0.01 2.45
CA LYS A 68 3.56 -0.14 2.91
C LYS A 68 3.30 -1.62 3.10
N ASN A 69 3.27 -2.05 4.36
CA ASN A 69 2.84 -3.40 4.66
C ASN A 69 1.43 -3.54 4.11
N LYS A 70 1.25 -4.41 3.11
CA LYS A 70 -0.07 -4.91 2.76
C LYS A 70 -0.59 -5.49 4.07
N LYS A 71 -1.66 -4.93 4.64
CA LYS A 71 -2.38 -5.61 5.72
C LYS A 71 -2.60 -7.01 5.17
N SER A 72 -1.98 -8.02 5.78
CA SER A 72 -2.30 -9.41 5.44
C SER A 72 -3.82 -9.45 5.48
N LYS A 73 -4.47 -9.91 4.42
CA LYS A 73 -5.92 -10.14 4.44
C LYS A 73 -6.12 -11.22 5.50
N LYS A 74 -6.23 -10.80 6.78
CA LYS A 74 -6.46 -11.70 7.89
C LYS A 74 -7.73 -12.43 7.52
N LYS A 75 -7.69 -13.76 7.61
CA LYS A 75 -8.87 -14.57 7.33
C LYS A 75 -10.00 -14.03 8.23
N PRO A 76 -11.18 -13.75 7.68
CA PRO A 76 -12.29 -13.31 8.51
C PRO A 76 -12.62 -14.40 9.54
N ALA A 77 -13.15 -14.01 10.71
CA ALA A 77 -13.33 -14.92 11.84
C ALA A 77 -14.22 -16.15 11.52
N TRP A 78 -15.14 -16.00 10.57
CA TRP A 78 -16.02 -17.09 10.12
C TRP A 78 -15.33 -18.09 9.17
N LEU A 79 -14.17 -17.74 8.58
CA LEU A 79 -13.47 -18.57 7.59
C LEU A 79 -12.43 -19.48 8.27
N HIS A 80 -12.93 -20.59 8.82
CA HIS A 80 -12.09 -21.67 9.36
C HIS A 80 -11.44 -22.51 8.23
N LYS A 81 -10.46 -23.35 8.60
CA LYS A 81 -9.64 -24.11 7.62
C LYS A 81 -10.49 -25.03 6.73
N ASP A 82 -11.46 -25.74 7.31
CA ASP A 82 -12.26 -26.72 6.56
C ASP A 82 -13.17 -26.05 5.54
N LEU A 83 -13.86 -24.98 5.92
CA LEU A 83 -14.64 -24.15 4.99
C LEU A 83 -13.77 -23.56 3.88
N SER A 84 -12.54 -23.13 4.21
CA SER A 84 -11.59 -22.67 3.20
C SER A 84 -11.20 -23.77 2.21
N GLY A 85 -11.07 -25.02 2.66
CA GLY A 85 -10.81 -26.18 1.80
C GLY A 85 -11.99 -26.43 0.84
N LYS A 86 -13.20 -26.50 1.39
CA LYS A 86 -14.44 -26.69 0.60
C LYS A 86 -14.63 -25.59 -0.45
N LEU A 87 -14.38 -24.33 -0.09
CA LEU A 87 -14.46 -23.20 -1.02
C LEU A 87 -13.42 -23.31 -2.15
N LYS A 88 -12.19 -23.73 -1.83
CA LYS A 88 -11.13 -23.92 -2.83
C LYS A 88 -11.50 -25.03 -3.80
N GLU A 89 -11.95 -26.16 -3.28
CA GLU A 89 -12.39 -27.30 -4.09
C GLU A 89 -13.54 -26.92 -5.03
N LYS A 90 -14.55 -26.21 -4.52
CA LYS A 90 -15.67 -25.69 -5.34
C LYS A 90 -15.18 -24.74 -6.43
N LYS A 91 -14.24 -23.85 -6.10
CA LYS A 91 -13.63 -22.92 -7.07
C LYS A 91 -12.86 -23.65 -8.16
N ASP A 92 -12.07 -24.66 -7.81
CA ASP A 92 -11.28 -25.43 -8.77
C ASP A 92 -12.17 -26.24 -9.71
N LYS A 93 -13.26 -26.83 -9.20
CA LYS A 93 -14.27 -27.53 -10.02
C LYS A 93 -15.01 -26.56 -10.96
N TYR A 94 -15.40 -25.39 -10.46
CA TYR A 94 -15.99 -24.34 -11.31
C TYR A 94 -15.03 -23.91 -12.42
N LYS A 95 -13.73 -23.75 -12.10
CA LYS A 95 -12.70 -23.40 -13.08
C LYS A 95 -12.60 -24.46 -14.18
N LYS A 96 -12.53 -25.75 -13.83
CA LYS A 96 -12.52 -26.87 -14.79
C LYS A 96 -13.74 -26.89 -15.71
N TRP A 97 -14.93 -26.70 -15.15
CA TRP A 97 -16.17 -26.57 -15.94
C TRP A 97 -16.13 -25.37 -16.87
N LYS A 98 -15.68 -24.20 -16.37
CA LYS A 98 -15.64 -22.98 -17.18
C LYS A 98 -14.65 -23.07 -18.34
N GLU A 99 -13.59 -23.86 -18.17
CA GLU A 99 -12.57 -24.16 -19.19
C GLU A 99 -12.95 -25.34 -20.11
N GLY A 100 -14.12 -25.96 -19.93
CA GLY A 100 -14.64 -27.02 -20.81
C GLY A 100 -14.12 -28.43 -20.52
N HIS A 101 -13.36 -28.62 -19.44
CA HIS A 101 -12.80 -29.93 -19.05
C HIS A 101 -13.82 -30.85 -18.35
N THR A 102 -15.05 -30.39 -18.12
CA THR A 102 -16.06 -31.12 -17.33
C THR A 102 -17.46 -30.70 -17.78
N THR A 103 -18.39 -31.65 -17.82
CA THR A 103 -19.78 -31.39 -18.22
C THR A 103 -20.56 -30.70 -17.08
N LYS A 104 -21.57 -29.88 -17.42
CA LYS A 104 -22.39 -29.16 -16.43
C LYS A 104 -23.04 -30.09 -15.38
N THR A 105 -23.43 -31.29 -15.80
CA THR A 105 -24.06 -32.32 -14.97
C THR A 105 -23.10 -32.88 -13.91
N GLU A 106 -21.85 -33.14 -14.29
CA GLU A 106 -20.78 -33.61 -13.39
C GLU A 106 -20.43 -32.51 -12.38
N TYR A 107 -20.35 -31.25 -12.80
CA TYR A 107 -20.17 -30.12 -11.89
C TYR A 107 -21.30 -30.01 -10.85
N GLN A 108 -22.56 -30.21 -11.26
CA GLN A 108 -23.73 -30.12 -10.37
C GLN A 108 -23.80 -31.26 -9.34
N GLN A 109 -23.42 -32.48 -9.72
CA GLN A 109 -23.37 -33.62 -8.79
C GLN A 109 -22.32 -33.43 -7.69
N ILE A 110 -21.22 -32.76 -8.02
CA ILE A 110 -20.09 -32.57 -7.13
C ILE A 110 -20.22 -31.30 -6.27
N ALA A 111 -21.06 -30.33 -6.67
CA ALA A 111 -21.28 -29.07 -5.97
C ALA A 111 -22.37 -29.10 -4.88
N ARG A 112 -23.02 -30.27 -4.68
CA ARG A 112 -24.02 -30.54 -3.64
C ARG A 112 -23.35 -30.89 -2.32
#